data_AF-A0A5C4TMI0-F1
#
_entry.id   AF-A0A5C4TMI0-F1
#
_cell.length_a   1.000
_cell.length_b   1.000
_cell.length_c   1.000
_cell.angle_alpha   90.00
_cell.angle_beta   90.00
_cell.angle_gamma   90.00
#
_symmetry.space_group_name_H-M   'P 1'
#
loop_
_entity.id
_entity.type
_entity.pdbx_description
1 polymer ?
#
loop_
_entity_poly.entity_id
_entity_poly.type
_entity_poly.pdbx_seq_one_letter_code
_entity_poly.pdbx_strand_id
1 'polypeptide(L)'
;MRVLIFAVLLFSVGCMHTIYNHGVPGINVELWSKIKVGDDREKVVHTLGLPTLVSKFDENVWYYVSYKIKQANFLGKRKYSSKSLQISFNQNDEVTDIREINVAERSLAVVD
;
A
#
# COMPACT_ATOMS: atom_id res chain seq x y z
N MET A 1 -29.86 -40.64 4.38
CA MET A 1 -29.87 -39.23 4.83
C MET A 1 -28.58 -38.82 5.55
N ARG A 2 -28.09 -39.55 6.56
CA ARG A 2 -26.83 -39.23 7.28
C ARG A 2 -25.57 -39.16 6.39
N VAL A 3 -25.41 -40.08 5.43
CA VAL A 3 -24.25 -40.11 4.50
C VAL A 3 -24.24 -38.91 3.55
N LEU A 4 -25.43 -38.48 3.09
CA LEU A 4 -25.61 -37.29 2.26
C LEU A 4 -25.23 -36.00 3.02
N ILE A 5 -25.56 -35.92 4.32
CA ILE A 5 -25.20 -34.79 5.17
C ILE A 5 -23.68 -34.71 5.36
N PHE A 6 -23.00 -35.84 5.59
CA PHE A 6 -21.54 -35.88 5.70
C PHE A 6 -20.83 -35.51 4.39
N ALA A 7 -21.33 -35.97 3.24
CA ALA A 7 -20.76 -35.62 1.94
C ALA A 7 -20.86 -34.12 1.64
N VAL A 8 -21.98 -33.48 1.98
CA VAL A 8 -22.17 -32.02 1.82
C VAL A 8 -21.24 -31.22 2.74
N LEU A 9 -20.96 -31.69 3.96
CA LEU A 9 -20.08 -30.99 4.90
C LEU A 9 -18.61 -30.95 4.43
N LEU A 10 -18.14 -32.00 3.77
CA LEU A 10 -16.76 -32.11 3.27
C LEU A 10 -16.41 -31.16 2.11
N PHE A 11 -17.40 -30.64 1.39
CA PHE A 11 -17.17 -29.69 0.29
C PHE A 11 -17.01 -28.24 0.76
N SER A 12 -17.11 -27.95 2.06
CA SER A 12 -16.97 -26.58 2.60
C SER A 12 -15.54 -26.12 2.87
N VAL A 13 -14.52 -26.87 2.43
CA VAL A 13 -13.12 -26.46 2.58
C VAL A 13 -12.78 -25.37 1.56
N GLY A 14 -13.03 -24.11 1.93
CA GLY A 14 -12.70 -22.94 1.12
C GLY A 14 -11.19 -22.67 1.07
N CYS A 15 -10.68 -22.32 -0.11
CA CYS A 15 -9.32 -21.78 -0.27
C CYS A 15 -9.27 -20.34 0.24
N MET A 16 -8.74 -20.12 1.45
CA MET A 16 -8.54 -18.78 2.00
C MET A 16 -7.16 -18.24 1.60
N HIS A 17 -7.14 -17.08 0.96
CA HIS A 17 -5.93 -16.33 0.67
C HIS A 17 -5.67 -15.32 1.78
N THR A 18 -4.40 -15.11 2.13
CA THR A 18 -4.02 -14.10 3.13
C THR A 18 -3.46 -12.86 2.42
N ILE A 19 -3.95 -11.68 2.81
CA ILE A 19 -3.47 -10.39 2.32
C ILE A 19 -2.85 -9.64 3.49
N TYR A 20 -1.55 -9.38 3.40
CA TYR A 20 -0.83 -8.53 4.35
C TYR A 20 -0.75 -7.12 3.76
N ASN A 21 -1.30 -6.13 4.45
CA ASN A 21 -1.19 -4.72 4.06
C ASN A 21 -0.18 -4.04 4.98
N HIS A 22 0.66 -3.18 4.40
CA HIS A 22 1.73 -2.49 5.11
C HIS A 22 1.88 -1.05 4.62
N GLY A 23 2.53 -0.22 5.44
CA GLY A 23 2.71 1.20 5.17
C GLY A 23 1.41 1.98 5.39
N VAL A 24 1.16 2.96 4.53
CA VAL A 24 -0.02 3.82 4.61
C VAL A 24 -1.30 2.99 4.34
N PRO A 25 -2.33 3.09 5.19
CA PRO A 25 -3.59 2.38 4.98
C PRO A 25 -4.25 2.71 3.63
N GLY A 26 -5.00 1.77 3.06
CA GLY A 26 -5.70 1.97 1.79
C GLY A 26 -6.62 3.21 1.79
N ILE A 27 -7.29 3.49 2.92
CA ILE A 27 -8.13 4.69 3.08
C ILE A 27 -7.34 6.00 2.90
N ASN A 28 -6.06 6.04 3.29
CA ASN A 28 -5.22 7.23 3.09
C ASN A 28 -4.78 7.39 1.64
N VAL A 29 -4.69 6.31 0.86
CA VAL A 29 -4.37 6.39 -0.57
C VAL A 29 -5.47 7.15 -1.32
N GLU A 30 -6.72 7.03 -0.91
CA GLU A 30 -7.84 7.77 -1.49
C GLU A 30 -7.72 9.29 -1.23
N LEU A 31 -7.09 9.67 -0.11
CA LEU A 31 -6.87 11.07 0.27
C LEU A 31 -5.76 11.76 -0.53
N TRP A 32 -4.92 11.03 -1.28
CA TRP A 32 -3.84 11.62 -2.07
C TRP A 32 -4.35 12.67 -3.07
N SER A 33 -5.53 12.43 -3.64
CA SER A 33 -6.24 13.36 -4.53
C SER A 33 -6.59 14.72 -3.89
N LYS A 34 -6.53 14.83 -2.56
CA LYS A 34 -6.82 16.07 -1.82
C LYS A 34 -5.61 17.01 -1.71
N ILE A 35 -4.41 16.52 -1.97
CA ILE A 35 -3.19 17.33 -1.98
C ILE A 35 -2.99 17.97 -3.34
N LYS A 36 -2.60 19.25 -3.35
CA LYS A 36 -2.35 20.02 -4.57
C LYS A 36 -1.02 20.75 -4.50
N VAL A 37 -0.48 21.08 -5.66
CA VAL A 37 0.67 22.00 -5.77
C VAL A 37 0.30 23.34 -5.12
N GLY A 38 1.22 23.88 -4.33
CA GLY A 38 1.03 25.08 -3.51
C GLY A 38 0.44 24.84 -2.12
N ASP A 39 0.04 23.61 -1.77
CA ASP A 39 -0.33 23.29 -0.39
C ASP A 39 0.91 23.36 0.52
N ASP A 40 0.73 23.85 1.75
CA ASP A 40 1.80 23.84 2.76
C ASP A 40 2.01 22.43 3.36
N ARG A 41 3.20 22.22 3.93
CA ARG A 41 3.60 20.96 4.53
C ARG A 41 2.68 20.57 5.70
N GLU A 42 2.23 21.52 6.50
CA GLU A 42 1.30 21.32 7.62
C GLU A 42 -0.03 20.72 7.15
N LYS A 43 -0.59 21.22 6.05
CA LYS A 43 -1.82 20.75 5.43
C LYS A 43 -1.64 19.34 4.87
N VAL A 44 -0.49 19.04 4.29
CA VAL A 44 -0.16 17.67 3.86
C VAL A 44 -0.18 16.73 5.06
N VAL A 45 0.46 17.11 6.17
CA VAL A 45 0.47 16.30 7.40
C VAL A 45 -0.94 16.17 8.01
N HIS A 46 -1.71 17.25 8.04
CA HIS A 46 -3.08 17.22 8.56
C HIS A 46 -3.99 16.31 7.72
N THR A 47 -3.77 16.25 6.40
CA THR A 47 -4.60 15.48 5.47
C THR A 47 -4.17 14.01 5.37
N LEU A 48 -2.86 13.74 5.30
CA LEU A 48 -2.31 12.41 5.03
C LEU A 48 -1.61 11.77 6.24
N GLY A 49 -1.32 12.54 7.28
CA GLY A 49 -0.42 12.17 8.36
C GLY A 49 1.05 12.39 8.00
N LEU A 50 1.95 11.95 8.89
CA LEU A 50 3.39 11.97 8.65
C LEU A 50 3.76 11.04 7.48
N PRO A 51 4.82 11.38 6.71
CA PRO A 51 5.29 10.54 5.62
C PRO A 51 5.75 9.18 6.12
N THR A 52 5.72 8.18 5.24
CA THR A 52 6.31 6.86 5.54
C THR A 52 7.82 6.97 5.67
N LEU A 53 8.43 7.77 4.80
CA LEU A 53 9.86 8.08 4.85
C LEU A 53 10.14 9.40 4.14
N VAL A 54 11.21 10.05 4.57
CA VAL A 54 11.83 11.20 3.89
C VAL A 54 12.98 10.69 3.03
N SER A 55 13.18 11.27 1.85
CA SER A 55 14.30 10.89 0.98
C SER A 55 15.64 11.12 1.67
N LYS A 56 16.58 10.20 1.43
CA LYS A 56 17.96 10.34 1.92
C LYS A 56 18.80 11.29 1.09
N PHE A 57 18.34 11.64 -0.11
CA PHE A 57 19.07 12.50 -1.05
C PHE A 57 18.58 13.94 -1.02
N ASP A 58 17.35 14.16 -0.56
CA ASP A 58 16.72 15.48 -0.47
C ASP A 58 15.65 15.48 0.64
N GLU A 59 15.88 16.24 1.71
CA GLU A 59 14.94 16.31 2.85
C GLU A 59 13.58 16.91 2.49
N ASN A 60 13.48 17.59 1.34
CA ASN A 60 12.25 18.15 0.81
C ASN A 60 11.46 17.18 -0.07
N VAL A 61 11.85 15.91 -0.13
CA VAL A 61 11.10 14.88 -0.84
C VAL A 61 10.55 13.85 0.14
N TRP A 62 9.23 13.79 0.22
CA TRP A 62 8.51 12.88 1.10
C TRP A 62 7.84 11.76 0.33
N TYR A 63 7.81 10.58 0.93
CA TYR A 63 7.17 9.40 0.35
C TYR A 63 6.10 8.83 1.29
N TYR A 64 4.91 8.62 0.73
CA TYR A 64 3.83 7.87 1.34
C TYR A 64 3.70 6.54 0.60
N VAL A 65 4.10 5.44 1.24
CA VAL A 65 4.17 4.13 0.59
C VAL A 65 3.11 3.22 1.17
N SER A 66 2.27 2.64 0.32
CA SER A 66 1.31 1.60 0.67
C SER A 66 1.60 0.35 -0.17
N TYR A 67 1.79 -0.79 0.48
CA TYR A 67 2.02 -2.03 -0.24
C TYR A 67 1.26 -3.21 0.35
N LYS A 68 1.00 -4.19 -0.50
CA LYS A 68 0.32 -5.43 -0.12
C LYS A 68 1.10 -6.64 -0.59
N ILE A 69 1.17 -7.63 0.28
CA ILE A 69 1.69 -8.96 0.00
C ILE A 69 0.51 -9.93 0.01
N LYS A 70 0.19 -10.51 -1.15
CA LYS A 70 -0.82 -11.56 -1.27
C LYS A 70 -0.14 -12.91 -1.21
N GLN A 71 -0.64 -13.79 -0.37
CA GLN A 71 -0.17 -15.17 -0.22
C GLN A 71 -1.34 -16.11 -0.45
N ALA A 72 -1.20 -17.01 -1.44
CA ALA A 72 -2.31 -17.88 -1.86
C ALA A 72 -2.69 -18.93 -0.81
N ASN A 73 -1.69 -19.49 -0.14
CA ASN A 73 -1.81 -20.39 1.00
C ASN A 73 -0.48 -20.35 1.79
N PHE A 74 -0.40 -21.01 2.94
CA PHE A 74 0.77 -20.92 3.83
C PHE A 74 2.12 -21.25 3.15
N LEU A 75 2.13 -22.15 2.15
CA LEU A 75 3.33 -22.53 1.37
C LEU A 75 3.41 -21.84 -0.01
N GLY A 76 2.43 -20.98 -0.31
CA GLY A 76 2.22 -20.44 -1.64
C GLY A 76 3.14 -19.28 -1.98
N LYS A 77 3.38 -19.10 -3.27
CA LYS A 77 4.13 -17.96 -3.80
C LYS A 77 3.50 -16.65 -3.33
N ARG A 78 4.35 -15.74 -2.86
CA ARG A 78 3.95 -14.39 -2.45
C ARG A 78 3.96 -13.45 -3.64
N LYS A 79 2.96 -12.58 -3.72
CA LYS A 79 2.88 -11.52 -4.73
C LYS A 79 2.90 -10.16 -4.07
N TYR A 80 3.67 -9.24 -4.63
CA TYR A 80 3.78 -7.86 -4.18
C TYR A 80 3.13 -6.91 -5.16
N SER A 81 2.49 -5.88 -4.62
CA SER A 81 2.11 -4.68 -5.35
C SER A 81 2.17 -3.50 -4.41
N SER A 82 2.45 -2.31 -4.95
CA SER A 82 2.47 -1.09 -4.15
C SER A 82 1.95 0.10 -4.92
N LYS A 83 1.53 1.09 -4.15
CA LYS A 83 1.26 2.45 -4.59
C LYS A 83 2.10 3.36 -3.70
N SER A 84 2.76 4.34 -4.29
CA SER A 84 3.52 5.34 -3.55
C SER A 84 3.21 6.72 -4.07
N LEU A 85 3.10 7.68 -3.17
CA LEU A 85 3.02 9.10 -3.51
C LEU A 85 4.35 9.75 -3.11
N GLN A 86 5.01 10.36 -4.09
CA GLN A 86 6.12 11.28 -3.86
C GLN A 86 5.57 12.70 -3.83
N ILE A 87 5.93 13.48 -2.82
CA ILE A 87 5.64 14.90 -2.73
C ILE A 87 6.97 15.63 -2.58
N SER A 88 7.20 16.64 -3.43
CA SER A 88 8.39 17.49 -3.37
C SER A 88 7.99 18.87 -2.86
N PHE A 89 8.78 19.45 -1.96
CA PHE A 89 8.57 20.76 -1.35
C PHE A 89 9.62 21.77 -1.81
N ASN A 90 9.28 23.06 -1.81
CA ASN A 90 10.25 24.14 -1.93
C ASN A 90 10.83 24.55 -0.56
N GLN A 91 11.69 25.57 -0.55
CA GLN A 91 12.29 26.11 0.68
C GLN A 91 11.29 26.85 1.59
N ASN A 92 10.10 27.17 1.09
CA ASN A 92 9.02 27.79 1.85
C ASN A 92 8.01 26.73 2.36
N ASP A 93 8.37 25.45 2.31
CA ASP A 93 7.53 24.32 2.73
C ASP A 93 6.23 24.14 1.92
N GLU A 94 6.20 24.59 0.67
CA GLU A 94 5.06 24.41 -0.23
C GLU A 94 5.30 23.28 -1.24
N VAL A 95 4.24 22.53 -1.55
CA VAL A 95 4.27 21.45 -2.54
C VAL A 95 4.57 22.01 -3.93
N THR A 96 5.60 21.48 -4.59
CA THR A 96 5.99 21.84 -5.96
C THR A 96 5.70 20.75 -6.98
N ASP A 97 5.77 19.49 -6.56
CA ASP A 97 5.54 18.34 -7.43
C ASP A 97 4.88 17.20 -6.67
N ILE A 98 3.99 16.47 -7.35
CA ILE A 98 3.28 15.32 -6.82
C ILE A 98 3.37 14.19 -7.85
N ARG A 99 3.91 13.05 -7.45
CA ARG A 99 4.15 11.91 -8.34
C ARG A 99 3.64 10.61 -7.76
N GLU A 100 2.73 9.96 -8.49
CA GLU A 100 2.30 8.60 -8.16
C GLU A 100 3.21 7.56 -8.82
N ILE A 101 3.69 6.63 -8.00
CA ILE A 101 4.55 5.52 -8.41
C ILE A 101 3.85 4.22 -8.05
N ASN A 102 3.40 3.49 -9.07
CA ASN A 102 2.62 2.27 -8.89
C ASN A 102 3.41 1.04 -9.36
N VAL A 103 3.53 0.04 -8.49
CA VAL A 103 4.10 -1.26 -8.85
C VAL A 103 2.96 -2.26 -9.00
N ALA A 104 2.74 -2.68 -10.24
CA ALA A 104 1.77 -3.72 -10.57
C ALA A 104 2.11 -5.03 -9.85
N GLU A 105 1.09 -5.89 -9.70
CA GLU A 105 1.25 -7.17 -9.01
C GLU A 105 2.32 -8.03 -9.69
N ARG A 106 3.34 -8.44 -8.93
CA ARG A 106 4.44 -9.30 -9.39
C ARG A 106 4.81 -10.33 -8.34
N SER A 107 5.43 -11.44 -8.77
CA SER A 107 5.97 -12.43 -7.84
C SER A 107 7.07 -11.81 -6.99
N LEU A 108 7.02 -12.01 -5.67
CA LEU A 108 8.15 -11.72 -4.80
C LEU A 108 9.19 -12.83 -5.02
N ALA A 109 10.40 -12.45 -5.43
CA ALA A 109 11.51 -13.37 -5.47
C ALA A 109 11.86 -13.78 -4.04
N VAL A 110 12.02 -15.08 -3.81
CA VAL A 110 12.67 -15.59 -2.61
C VAL A 110 14.16 -15.44 -2.86
N VAL A 111 14.82 -14.60 -2.08
CA VAL A 111 16.29 -14.55 -2.08
C VAL A 111 16.71 -15.63 -1.10
N ASP A 112 17.25 -16.72 -1.65
CA ASP A 112 17.83 -17.83 -0.89
C ASP A 112 19.17 -17.43 -0.26
#